data_AF-A0A3D2QMA6-F1
#
_entry.id   AF-A0A3D2QMA6-F1
#
_cell.length_a   1.000
_cell.length_b   1.000
_cell.length_c   1.000
_cell.angle_alpha   90.00
_cell.angle_beta   90.00
_cell.angle_gamma   90.00
#
_symmetry.space_group_name_H-M   'P 1'
#
loop_
_entity.id
_entity.type
_entity.pdbx_description
1 polymer ?
#
loop_
_entity_poly.entity_id
_entity_poly.type
_entity_poly.pdbx_seq_one_letter_code
_entity_poly.pdbx_strand_id
1 'polypeptide(L)'
;EFYERAGYITTLGQQEGSVSIIGAVSPPGGDFSEPVTQHTKRFVRCFWGLDRALASARHYPAISWLDSYSEYVSEVAPWWETQGESSWVESRAEIMELLQREVRLQQIVKLVGPDALPDSQNFILEVCSLFKTAFLQQNAFDDIDRYSTVGKQIRMLQLILSYWHLGSEAISKGVTMVKLRRMKVVQEIARMRFSVSNENLEELDRIALRLERSMSQLGGIYDER
;
A
#
# COMPACT_ATOMS: atom_id res chain seq x y z
N GLU A 1 -9.13 -0.29 -32.25
CA GLU A 1 -8.22 0.55 -33.06
C GLU A 1 -7.23 1.40 -32.26
N PHE A 2 -7.63 2.43 -31.48
CA PHE A 2 -6.65 3.32 -30.81
C PHE A 2 -5.78 2.62 -29.76
N TYR A 3 -6.40 1.98 -28.74
CA TYR A 3 -5.68 1.32 -27.65
C TYR A 3 -4.83 0.13 -28.11
N GLU A 4 -5.21 -0.52 -29.21
CA GLU A 4 -4.49 -1.64 -29.82
C GLU A 4 -3.15 -1.22 -30.46
N ARG A 5 -2.89 0.09 -30.59
CA ARG A 5 -1.60 0.62 -31.05
C ARG A 5 -0.55 0.70 -29.93
N ALA A 6 -0.93 0.46 -28.68
CA ALA A 6 -0.01 0.29 -27.58
C ALA A 6 0.59 -1.12 -27.58
N GLY A 7 1.77 -1.28 -27.00
CA GLY A 7 2.39 -2.60 -26.83
C GLY A 7 3.90 -2.57 -26.74
N TYR A 8 4.46 -3.72 -26.35
CA TYR A 8 5.88 -4.04 -26.46
C TYR A 8 6.13 -4.69 -27.82
N ILE A 9 7.09 -4.19 -28.58
CA ILE A 9 7.31 -4.56 -29.98
C ILE A 9 8.79 -4.76 -30.30
N THR A 10 9.05 -5.63 -31.27
CA THR A 10 10.30 -5.62 -32.03
C THR A 10 10.13 -4.70 -33.24
N THR A 11 10.98 -3.68 -33.33
CA THR A 11 11.01 -2.72 -34.43
C THR A 11 11.53 -3.36 -35.72
N LEU A 12 11.30 -2.70 -36.87
CA LEU A 12 11.83 -3.14 -38.17
C LEU A 12 13.38 -3.21 -38.20
N GLY A 13 14.05 -2.46 -37.32
CA GLY A 13 15.49 -2.50 -37.12
C GLY A 13 15.96 -3.60 -36.15
N GLN A 14 15.09 -4.55 -35.79
CA GLN A 14 15.36 -5.63 -34.82
C GLN A 14 15.73 -5.16 -33.41
N GLN A 15 15.34 -3.94 -33.04
CA GLN A 15 15.46 -3.43 -31.67
C GLN A 15 14.12 -3.58 -30.93
N GLU A 16 14.17 -3.75 -29.62
CA GLU A 16 12.98 -3.78 -28.77
C GLU A 16 12.54 -2.36 -28.37
N GLY A 17 11.24 -2.15 -28.22
CA GLY A 17 10.65 -0.88 -27.81
C GLY A 17 9.23 -1.03 -27.30
N SER A 18 8.68 0.00 -26.68
CA SER A 18 7.29 -0.02 -26.21
C SER A 18 6.58 1.31 -26.38
N VAL A 19 5.25 1.23 -26.49
CA VAL A 19 4.33 2.36 -26.41
C VAL A 19 3.31 2.07 -25.31
N SER A 20 3.38 2.83 -24.23
CA SER A 20 2.40 2.80 -23.13
C SER A 20 1.46 4.00 -23.23
N ILE A 21 0.16 3.77 -23.28
CA ILE A 21 -0.85 4.82 -23.39
C ILE A 21 -1.47 5.08 -22.02
N ILE A 22 -1.44 6.34 -21.58
CA ILE A 22 -2.16 6.82 -20.39
C ILE A 22 -3.23 7.81 -20.86
N GLY A 23 -4.50 7.40 -20.78
CA GLY A 23 -5.65 8.22 -21.18
C GLY A 23 -6.38 8.79 -19.97
N ALA A 24 -6.49 10.11 -19.88
CA ALA A 24 -7.33 10.76 -18.87
C ALA A 24 -8.79 10.81 -19.36
N VAL A 25 -9.71 10.30 -18.53
CA VAL A 25 -11.16 10.38 -18.78
C VAL A 25 -11.79 11.24 -17.68
N SER A 26 -12.58 12.23 -18.08
CA SER A 26 -13.25 13.18 -17.18
C SER A 26 -14.76 12.97 -17.21
N PRO A 27 -15.30 11.97 -16.48
CA PRO A 27 -16.72 11.70 -16.49
C PRO A 27 -17.50 12.86 -15.84
N PRO A 28 -18.65 13.28 -16.41
CA PRO A 28 -19.52 14.27 -15.79
C PRO A 28 -19.88 13.87 -14.36
N GLY A 29 -19.63 14.74 -13.39
CA GLY A 29 -19.95 14.50 -11.98
C GLY A 29 -19.13 13.38 -11.29
N GLY A 30 -18.11 12.81 -11.94
CA GLY A 30 -17.39 11.64 -11.41
C GLY A 30 -18.12 10.31 -11.62
N ASP A 31 -19.15 10.28 -12.47
CA ASP A 31 -19.95 9.07 -12.72
C ASP A 31 -19.21 8.10 -13.64
N PHE A 32 -18.62 7.04 -13.09
CA PHE A 32 -17.92 6.01 -13.88
C PHE A 32 -18.87 5.11 -14.70
N SER A 33 -20.19 5.25 -14.58
CA SER A 33 -21.16 4.50 -15.37
C SER A 33 -21.45 5.12 -16.75
N GLU A 34 -20.97 6.34 -16.99
CA GLU A 34 -21.17 7.03 -18.26
C GLU A 34 -20.47 6.32 -19.44
N PRO A 35 -20.99 6.47 -20.68
CA PRO A 35 -20.57 5.68 -21.82
C PRO A 35 -19.08 5.74 -22.15
N VAL A 36 -18.42 6.90 -22.05
CA VAL A 36 -17.00 7.08 -22.41
C VAL A 36 -16.10 6.28 -21.45
N THR A 37 -16.37 6.32 -20.15
CA THR A 37 -15.66 5.56 -19.13
C THR A 37 -15.90 4.07 -19.31
N GLN A 38 -17.16 3.65 -19.50
CA GLN A 38 -17.50 2.23 -19.70
C GLN A 38 -16.86 1.67 -20.97
N HIS A 39 -16.91 2.41 -22.09
CA HIS A 39 -16.24 2.01 -23.32
C HIS A 39 -14.73 1.95 -23.15
N THR A 40 -14.11 2.95 -22.51
CA THR A 40 -12.66 2.96 -22.26
C THR A 40 -12.22 1.76 -21.41
N LYS A 41 -12.95 1.47 -20.32
CA LYS A 41 -12.67 0.34 -19.42
C LYS A 41 -12.67 -1.02 -20.13
N ARG A 42 -13.41 -1.18 -21.23
CA ARG A 42 -13.43 -2.43 -22.01
C ARG A 42 -12.14 -2.67 -22.82
N PHE A 43 -11.36 -1.63 -23.08
CA PHE A 43 -10.14 -1.73 -23.90
C PHE A 43 -8.85 -1.57 -23.09
N VAL A 44 -8.92 -0.97 -21.90
CA VAL A 44 -7.75 -0.81 -21.03
C VAL A 44 -7.71 -1.90 -19.97
N ARG A 45 -6.50 -2.38 -19.68
CA ARG A 45 -6.23 -3.43 -18.69
C ARG A 45 -5.80 -2.89 -17.32
N CYS A 46 -5.74 -1.56 -17.19
CA CYS A 46 -5.41 -0.86 -15.94
C CYS A 46 -6.27 0.39 -15.82
N PHE A 47 -6.81 0.62 -14.63
CA PHE A 47 -7.67 1.76 -14.33
C PHE A 47 -7.30 2.33 -12.95
N TRP A 48 -7.00 3.63 -12.92
CA TRP A 48 -6.82 4.39 -11.68
C TRP A 48 -8.04 5.29 -11.46
N GLY A 49 -8.96 4.85 -10.62
CA GLY A 49 -10.15 5.60 -10.25
C GLY A 49 -9.79 6.73 -9.29
N LEU A 50 -9.84 7.98 -9.75
CA LEU A 50 -9.65 9.13 -8.87
C LEU A 50 -10.90 9.37 -8.01
N ASP A 51 -10.70 9.47 -6.70
CA ASP A 51 -11.76 9.55 -5.69
C ASP A 51 -11.81 10.95 -5.05
N ARG A 52 -13.00 11.56 -5.12
CA ARG A 52 -13.26 12.89 -4.56
C ARG A 52 -13.19 12.92 -3.03
N ALA A 53 -13.60 11.86 -2.34
CA ALA A 53 -13.51 11.76 -0.90
C ALA A 53 -12.05 11.68 -0.45
N LEU A 54 -11.20 10.91 -1.15
CA LEU A 54 -9.77 10.88 -0.90
C LEU A 54 -9.13 12.25 -1.11
N ALA A 55 -9.44 12.92 -2.23
CA ALA A 55 -8.96 14.28 -2.50
C ALA A 55 -9.41 15.27 -1.41
N SER A 56 -10.67 15.20 -0.97
CA SER A 56 -11.20 16.07 0.09
C SER A 56 -10.53 15.81 1.45
N ALA A 57 -10.13 14.57 1.71
CA ALA A 57 -9.36 14.17 2.89
C ALA A 57 -7.85 14.46 2.76
N ARG A 58 -7.41 15.14 1.68
CA ARG A 58 -6.00 15.40 1.35
C ARG A 58 -5.14 14.14 1.24
N HIS A 59 -5.75 13.02 0.85
CA HIS A 59 -5.05 11.80 0.53
C HIS A 59 -4.61 11.85 -0.93
N TYR A 60 -3.33 12.13 -1.17
CA TYR A 60 -2.74 12.20 -2.50
C TYR A 60 -1.65 11.14 -2.70
N PRO A 61 -1.55 10.52 -3.89
CA PRO A 61 -2.51 10.61 -5.00
C PRO A 61 -3.89 10.09 -4.60
N ALA A 62 -4.95 10.72 -5.12
CA ALA A 62 -6.34 10.43 -4.74
C ALA A 62 -6.89 9.22 -5.50
N ILE A 63 -6.11 8.13 -5.59
CA ILE A 63 -6.46 6.91 -6.31
C ILE A 63 -7.20 5.98 -5.35
N SER A 64 -8.44 5.62 -5.65
CA SER A 64 -9.20 4.62 -4.89
C SER A 64 -8.52 3.26 -5.02
N TRP A 65 -7.99 2.73 -3.92
CA TRP A 65 -7.41 1.39 -3.88
C TRP A 65 -8.46 0.27 -3.95
N LEU A 66 -9.75 0.60 -3.85
CA LEU A 66 -10.85 -0.37 -3.93
C LEU A 66 -11.46 -0.42 -5.34
N ASP A 67 -11.57 0.74 -6.01
CA ASP A 67 -12.22 0.85 -7.32
C ASP A 67 -11.23 0.78 -8.49
N SER A 68 -9.93 0.90 -8.19
CA SER A 68 -8.85 0.75 -9.18
C SER A 68 -8.47 -0.70 -9.39
N TYR A 69 -7.99 -1.03 -10.58
CA TYR A 69 -7.51 -2.38 -10.91
C TYR A 69 -6.35 -2.33 -11.90
N SER A 70 -5.57 -3.41 -11.91
CA SER A 70 -4.58 -3.70 -12.94
C SER A 70 -4.60 -5.20 -13.22
N GLU A 71 -4.82 -5.57 -14.48
CA GLU A 71 -4.72 -6.95 -14.95
C GLU A 71 -3.28 -7.37 -15.24
N TYR A 72 -2.32 -6.44 -15.12
CA TYR A 72 -0.90 -6.69 -15.38
C TYR A 72 -0.16 -7.27 -14.17
N VAL A 73 -0.80 -7.41 -13.01
CA VAL A 73 -0.13 -7.81 -11.76
C VAL A 73 0.62 -9.14 -11.93
N SER A 74 -0.01 -10.15 -12.52
CA SER A 74 0.63 -11.45 -12.77
C SER A 74 1.73 -11.38 -13.83
N GLU A 75 1.62 -10.47 -14.80
CA GLU A 75 2.63 -10.30 -15.86
C GLU A 75 3.90 -9.61 -15.36
N VAL A 76 3.76 -8.65 -14.43
CA VAL A 76 4.90 -7.92 -13.87
C VAL A 76 5.52 -8.61 -12.65
N ALA A 77 4.80 -9.54 -12.02
CA ALA A 77 5.25 -10.25 -10.82
C ALA A 77 6.64 -10.89 -10.96
N PRO A 78 6.96 -11.63 -12.04
CA PRO A 78 8.28 -12.23 -12.19
C PRO A 78 9.40 -11.19 -12.19
N TRP A 79 9.16 -10.02 -12.79
CA TRP A 79 10.14 -8.94 -12.76
C TRP A 79 10.35 -8.42 -11.34
N TRP A 80 9.28 -8.17 -10.57
CA TRP A 80 9.37 -7.74 -9.18
C TRP A 80 10.12 -8.73 -8.29
N GLU A 81 9.89 -10.03 -8.47
CA GLU A 81 10.59 -11.09 -7.76
C GLU A 81 12.11 -11.04 -7.99
N THR A 82 12.55 -10.72 -9.22
CA THR A 82 13.99 -10.53 -9.51
C THR A 82 14.60 -9.29 -8.86
N GLN A 83 13.79 -8.32 -8.42
CA GLN A 83 14.28 -7.07 -7.82
C GLN A 83 14.58 -7.19 -6.32
N GLY A 84 14.35 -8.37 -5.71
CA GLY A 84 14.72 -8.64 -4.32
C GLY A 84 13.56 -8.95 -3.38
N GLU A 85 12.35 -9.17 -3.88
CA GLU A 85 11.22 -9.66 -3.08
C GLU A 85 10.57 -10.87 -3.74
N SER A 86 11.05 -12.07 -3.39
CA SER A 86 10.53 -13.33 -3.91
C SER A 86 9.06 -13.61 -3.56
N SER A 87 8.46 -12.80 -2.69
CA SER A 87 7.07 -12.92 -2.24
C SER A 87 6.25 -11.65 -2.51
N TRP A 88 6.61 -10.87 -3.54
CA TRP A 88 5.97 -9.58 -3.81
C TRP A 88 4.46 -9.72 -4.05
N VAL A 89 4.05 -10.79 -4.75
CA VAL A 89 2.64 -11.06 -5.03
C VAL A 89 1.88 -11.34 -3.74
N GLU A 90 2.44 -12.14 -2.84
CA GLU A 90 1.88 -12.49 -1.54
C GLU A 90 1.79 -11.26 -0.63
N SER A 91 2.87 -10.49 -0.51
CA SER A 91 2.91 -9.24 0.25
C SER A 91 1.82 -8.28 -0.21
N ARG A 92 1.66 -8.12 -1.53
CA ARG A 92 0.61 -7.29 -2.12
C ARG A 92 -0.79 -7.87 -1.86
N ALA A 93 -0.96 -9.18 -1.97
CA ALA A 93 -2.26 -9.82 -1.74
C ALA A 93 -2.70 -9.65 -0.28
N GLU A 94 -1.78 -9.83 0.67
CA GLU A 94 -2.04 -9.68 2.10
C GLU A 94 -2.47 -8.25 2.45
N ILE A 95 -1.76 -7.23 1.97
CA ILE A 95 -2.15 -5.85 2.27
C ILE A 95 -3.49 -5.47 1.62
N MET A 96 -3.77 -5.99 0.42
CA MET A 96 -5.06 -5.79 -0.24
C MET A 96 -6.21 -6.47 0.53
N GLU A 97 -5.97 -7.65 1.09
CA GLU A 97 -6.95 -8.32 1.96
C GLU A 97 -7.22 -7.50 3.22
N LEU A 98 -6.17 -6.96 3.86
CA LEU A 98 -6.31 -6.09 5.03
C LEU A 98 -7.16 -4.85 4.71
N LEU A 99 -6.90 -4.17 3.59
CA LEU A 99 -7.70 -3.02 3.14
C LEU A 99 -9.17 -3.38 2.90
N GLN A 100 -9.46 -4.56 2.34
CA GLN A 100 -10.84 -5.02 2.17
C GLN A 100 -11.51 -5.35 3.51
N ARG A 101 -10.77 -5.94 4.46
CA ARG A 101 -11.26 -6.22 5.82
C ARG A 101 -11.57 -4.93 6.55
N GLU A 102 -10.70 -3.93 6.40
CA GLU A 102 -10.90 -2.60 6.98
C GLU A 102 -12.22 -1.97 6.54
N VAL A 103 -12.60 -2.06 5.27
CA VAL A 103 -13.90 -1.55 4.79
C VAL A 103 -15.07 -2.17 5.56
N ARG A 104 -15.04 -3.49 5.78
CA ARG A 104 -16.08 -4.20 6.55
C ARG A 104 -16.08 -3.76 8.01
N LEU A 105 -14.92 -3.66 8.63
CA LEU A 105 -14.75 -3.23 10.01
C LEU A 105 -15.23 -1.77 10.21
N GLN A 106 -14.94 -0.87 9.28
CA GLN A 106 -15.40 0.52 9.31
C GLN A 106 -16.93 0.64 9.29
N GLN A 107 -17.65 -0.27 8.62
CA GLN A 107 -19.12 -0.29 8.69
C GLN A 107 -19.61 -0.66 10.10
N ILE A 108 -18.94 -1.62 10.74
CA ILE A 108 -19.26 -2.01 12.11
C ILE A 108 -18.97 -0.85 13.07
N VAL A 109 -17.80 -0.22 12.96
CA VAL A 109 -17.41 0.96 13.77
C VAL A 109 -18.44 2.09 13.65
N LYS A 110 -18.97 2.35 12.46
CA LYS A 110 -20.01 3.38 12.26
C LYS A 110 -21.32 3.06 13.00
N LEU A 111 -21.63 1.79 13.22
CA LEU A 111 -22.87 1.35 13.86
C LEU A 111 -22.75 1.29 15.39
N VAL A 112 -21.63 0.77 15.91
CA VAL A 112 -21.48 0.44 17.34
C VAL A 112 -20.37 1.21 18.05
N GLY A 113 -19.59 2.01 17.32
CA GLY A 113 -18.42 2.73 17.82
C GLY A 113 -17.12 1.89 17.78
N PRO A 114 -15.94 2.54 17.88
CA PRO A 114 -14.64 1.86 17.78
C PRO A 114 -14.33 0.97 19.00
N ASP A 115 -14.87 1.31 20.17
CA ASP A 115 -14.62 0.60 21.43
C ASP A 115 -15.30 -0.78 21.47
N ALA A 116 -16.19 -1.07 20.53
CA ALA A 116 -16.88 -2.36 20.44
C ALA A 116 -16.07 -3.44 19.72
N LEU A 117 -15.00 -3.07 19.01
CA LEU A 117 -14.17 -4.03 18.28
C LEU A 117 -13.13 -4.69 19.19
N PRO A 118 -12.86 -6.01 19.04
CA PRO A 118 -11.71 -6.65 19.68
C PRO A 118 -10.39 -6.00 19.24
N ASP A 119 -9.38 -6.04 20.11
CA ASP A 119 -8.04 -5.49 19.84
C ASP A 119 -7.43 -6.00 18.53
N SER A 120 -7.64 -7.27 18.18
CA SER A 120 -7.19 -7.85 16.91
C SER A 120 -7.83 -7.22 15.67
N GLN A 121 -9.08 -6.79 15.76
CA GLN A 121 -9.79 -6.10 14.68
C GLN A 121 -9.43 -4.62 14.62
N ASN A 122 -9.32 -3.97 15.79
CA ASN A 122 -8.81 -2.60 15.87
C ASN A 122 -7.38 -2.49 15.32
N PHE A 123 -6.55 -3.52 15.49
CA PHE A 123 -5.21 -3.55 14.94
C PHE A 123 -5.18 -3.60 13.40
N ILE A 124 -6.13 -4.28 12.76
CA ILE A 124 -6.27 -4.24 11.29
C ILE A 124 -6.51 -2.80 10.82
N LEU A 125 -7.39 -2.05 11.52
CA LEU A 125 -7.65 -0.65 11.21
C LEU A 125 -6.39 0.22 11.37
N GLU A 126 -5.61 -0.01 12.43
CA GLU A 126 -4.35 0.72 12.68
C GLU A 126 -3.32 0.43 11.59
N VAL A 127 -3.11 -0.83 11.22
CA VAL A 127 -2.18 -1.22 10.14
C VAL A 127 -2.62 -0.64 8.80
N CYS A 128 -3.92 -0.68 8.48
CA CYS A 128 -4.44 -0.07 7.25
C CYS A 128 -4.25 1.46 7.24
N SER A 129 -4.45 2.12 8.39
CA SER A 129 -4.18 3.55 8.53
C SER A 129 -2.70 3.87 8.34
N LEU A 130 -1.81 3.06 8.92
CA LEU A 130 -0.37 3.19 8.73
C LEU A 130 0.00 2.99 7.25
N PHE A 131 -0.51 1.95 6.60
CA PHE A 131 -0.25 1.69 5.18
C PHE A 131 -0.73 2.84 4.29
N LYS A 132 -1.92 3.37 4.52
CA LYS A 132 -2.43 4.53 3.76
C LYS A 132 -1.52 5.75 3.92
N THR A 133 -1.12 6.07 5.14
CA THR A 133 -0.37 7.30 5.43
C THR A 133 1.13 7.20 5.12
N ALA A 134 1.72 6.02 5.25
CA ALA A 134 3.14 5.77 5.08
C ALA A 134 3.52 5.20 3.71
N PHE A 135 2.57 4.60 2.97
CA PHE A 135 2.84 3.94 1.68
C PHE A 135 1.97 4.48 0.54
N LEU A 136 0.64 4.54 0.69
CA LEU A 136 -0.24 4.99 -0.40
C LEU A 136 -0.21 6.50 -0.60
N GLN A 137 -0.09 7.28 0.49
CA GLN A 137 0.11 8.71 0.41
C GLN A 137 1.53 9.01 -0.07
N GLN A 138 1.63 9.86 -1.08
CA GLN A 138 2.89 10.32 -1.63
C GLN A 138 2.79 11.80 -2.00
N ASN A 139 3.73 12.60 -1.50
CA ASN A 139 3.79 14.03 -1.79
C ASN A 139 4.66 14.30 -3.01
N ALA A 140 4.02 14.59 -4.15
CA ALA A 140 4.70 14.94 -5.40
C ALA A 140 5.56 16.23 -5.33
N PHE A 141 5.40 17.05 -4.29
CA PHE A 141 6.14 18.30 -4.08
C PHE A 141 7.29 18.19 -3.07
N ASP A 142 7.44 17.05 -2.39
CA ASP A 142 8.51 16.83 -1.43
C ASP A 142 9.77 16.28 -2.11
N ASP A 143 10.95 16.76 -1.74
CA ASP A 143 12.20 16.37 -2.41
C ASP A 143 12.53 14.87 -2.26
N ILE A 144 12.12 14.26 -1.15
CA ILE A 144 12.39 12.85 -0.83
C ILE A 144 11.23 11.97 -1.31
N ASP A 145 9.99 12.40 -1.04
CA ASP A 145 8.80 11.59 -1.23
C ASP A 145 8.24 11.65 -2.66
N ARG A 146 8.60 12.66 -3.48
CA ARG A 146 8.12 12.78 -4.88
C ARG A 146 8.41 11.58 -5.77
N TYR A 147 9.41 10.77 -5.43
CA TYR A 147 9.83 9.59 -6.18
C TYR A 147 10.35 8.51 -5.23
N SER A 148 9.89 7.26 -5.40
CA SER A 148 10.33 6.12 -4.60
C SER A 148 10.89 5.03 -5.52
N THR A 149 12.15 4.65 -5.32
CA THR A 149 12.76 3.53 -6.06
C THR A 149 12.09 2.20 -5.70
N VAL A 150 12.23 1.21 -6.58
CA VAL A 150 11.75 -0.16 -6.37
C VAL A 150 12.27 -0.74 -5.05
N GLY A 151 13.58 -0.61 -4.80
CA GLY A 151 14.20 -1.08 -3.56
C GLY A 151 13.66 -0.40 -2.29
N LYS A 152 13.27 0.87 -2.37
CA LYS A 152 12.60 1.60 -1.29
C LYS A 152 11.17 1.09 -1.08
N GLN A 153 10.39 0.92 -2.16
CA GLN A 153 9.02 0.42 -2.08
C GLN A 153 8.94 -0.97 -1.45
N ILE A 154 9.80 -1.90 -1.88
CA ILE A 154 9.88 -3.27 -1.33
C ILE A 154 10.11 -3.22 0.19
N ARG A 155 11.14 -2.51 0.65
CA ARG A 155 11.47 -2.41 2.07
C ARG A 155 10.38 -1.75 2.90
N MET A 156 9.76 -0.69 2.37
CA MET A 156 8.64 -0.02 3.04
C MET A 156 7.44 -0.97 3.22
N LEU A 157 7.09 -1.73 2.18
CA LEU A 157 6.01 -2.71 2.24
C LEU A 157 6.32 -3.82 3.25
N GLN A 158 7.51 -4.42 3.15
CA GLN A 158 7.98 -5.47 4.06
C GLN A 158 7.94 -5.01 5.52
N LEU A 159 8.41 -3.79 5.80
CA LEU A 159 8.45 -3.25 7.16
C LEU A 159 7.04 -3.08 7.76
N ILE A 160 6.05 -2.66 6.95
CA ILE A 160 4.65 -2.57 7.37
C ILE A 160 4.06 -3.97 7.61
N LEU A 161 4.36 -4.94 6.74
CA LEU A 161 3.91 -6.32 6.91
C LEU A 161 4.56 -6.99 8.13
N SER A 162 5.85 -6.76 8.38
CA SER A 162 6.51 -7.22 9.60
C SER A 162 5.86 -6.63 10.86
N TYR A 163 5.46 -5.35 10.82
CA TYR A 163 4.71 -4.75 11.93
C TYR A 163 3.36 -5.42 12.12
N TRP A 164 2.66 -5.72 11.03
CA TRP A 164 1.40 -6.46 11.05
C TRP A 164 1.56 -7.87 11.64
N HIS A 165 2.54 -8.65 11.19
CA HIS A 165 2.76 -10.03 11.68
C HIS A 165 3.15 -10.06 13.15
N LEU A 166 4.20 -9.30 13.52
CA LEU A 166 4.71 -9.26 14.90
C LEU A 166 3.68 -8.64 15.85
N GLY A 167 2.97 -7.59 15.42
CA GLY A 167 1.94 -6.95 16.22
C GLY A 167 0.71 -7.86 16.43
N SER A 168 0.33 -8.65 15.43
CA SER A 168 -0.76 -9.62 15.54
C SER A 168 -0.42 -10.74 16.53
N GLU A 169 0.81 -11.24 16.49
CA GLU A 169 1.31 -12.20 17.47
C GLU A 169 1.36 -11.59 18.88
N ALA A 170 1.85 -10.35 19.02
CA ALA A 170 1.88 -9.67 20.30
C ALA A 170 0.46 -9.50 20.89
N ILE A 171 -0.53 -9.12 20.08
CA ILE A 171 -1.92 -8.96 20.52
C ILE A 171 -2.51 -10.30 20.95
N SER A 172 -2.21 -11.41 20.26
CA SER A 172 -2.69 -12.73 20.67
C SER A 172 -2.12 -13.16 22.03
N LYS A 173 -0.94 -12.65 22.39
CA LYS A 173 -0.29 -12.79 23.71
C LYS A 173 -0.76 -11.76 24.76
N GLY A 174 -1.77 -10.93 24.46
CA GLY A 174 -2.36 -9.99 25.40
C GLY A 174 -1.69 -8.62 25.48
N VAL A 175 -0.79 -8.30 24.54
CA VAL A 175 -0.27 -6.94 24.39
C VAL A 175 -1.38 -6.02 23.91
N THR A 176 -1.55 -4.88 24.58
CA THR A 176 -2.57 -3.90 24.18
C THR A 176 -2.12 -3.06 22.98
N MET A 177 -3.08 -2.73 22.10
CA MET A 177 -2.83 -1.88 20.92
C MET A 177 -2.16 -0.54 21.28
N VAL A 178 -2.53 0.05 22.41
CA VAL A 178 -1.95 1.32 22.89
C VAL A 178 -0.44 1.22 23.08
N LYS A 179 0.08 0.08 23.56
CA LYS A 179 1.52 -0.14 23.71
C LYS A 179 2.21 -0.21 22.36
N LEU A 180 1.64 -0.98 21.42
CA LEU A 180 2.18 -1.10 20.06
C LEU A 180 2.27 0.26 19.36
N ARG A 181 1.19 1.04 19.39
CA ARG A 181 1.12 2.36 18.73
C ARG A 181 2.13 3.38 19.29
N ARG A 182 2.43 3.29 20.59
CA ARG A 182 3.36 4.19 21.29
C ARG A 182 4.83 3.83 21.05
N MET A 183 5.12 2.70 20.41
CA MET A 183 6.50 2.34 20.09
C MET A 183 7.11 3.39 19.17
N LYS A 184 8.29 3.88 19.55
CA LYS A 184 9.02 4.90 18.77
C LYS A 184 9.27 4.45 17.33
N VAL A 185 9.54 3.16 17.12
CA VAL A 185 9.75 2.59 15.79
C VAL A 185 8.52 2.67 14.90
N VAL A 186 7.29 2.57 15.44
CA VAL A 186 6.05 2.72 14.65
C VAL A 186 5.90 4.16 14.14
N GLN A 187 6.31 5.14 14.95
CA GLN A 187 6.37 6.54 14.52
C GLN A 187 7.45 6.77 13.45
N GLU A 188 8.54 5.99 13.48
CA GLU A 188 9.56 5.99 12.43
C GLU A 188 9.05 5.39 11.11
N ILE A 189 8.28 4.29 11.17
CA ILE A 189 7.61 3.71 10.00
C ILE A 189 6.63 4.70 9.39
N ALA A 190 5.82 5.39 10.20
CA ALA A 190 4.83 6.36 9.73
C ALA A 190 5.44 7.53 8.93
N ARG A 191 6.72 7.85 9.19
CA ARG A 191 7.46 8.95 8.53
C ARG A 191 8.46 8.51 7.47
N MET A 192 8.66 7.20 7.29
CA MET A 192 9.76 6.67 6.47
C MET A 192 9.74 7.15 5.03
N ARG A 193 8.54 7.45 4.49
CA ARG A 193 8.37 7.95 3.12
C ARG A 193 9.09 9.27 2.86
N PHE A 194 9.12 10.17 3.85
CA PHE A 194 9.81 11.46 3.77
C PHE A 194 11.10 11.54 4.60
N SER A 195 11.33 10.61 5.54
CA SER A 195 12.55 10.62 6.36
C SER A 195 13.70 9.78 5.79
N VAL A 196 13.43 8.88 4.84
CA VAL A 196 14.46 8.03 4.22
C VAL A 196 14.52 8.30 2.72
N SER A 197 15.67 8.73 2.21
CA SER A 197 15.87 8.98 0.78
C SER A 197 16.13 7.69 -0.01
N ASN A 198 16.09 7.77 -1.33
CA ASN A 198 16.33 6.62 -2.21
C ASN A 198 17.77 6.12 -2.16
N GLU A 199 18.71 6.93 -1.67
CA GLU A 199 20.14 6.65 -1.57
C GLU A 199 20.56 6.04 -0.22
N ASN A 200 19.67 6.03 0.77
CA ASN A 200 19.96 5.58 2.14
C ASN A 200 18.99 4.47 2.58
N LEU A 201 18.89 3.42 1.75
CA LEU A 201 17.97 2.30 2.00
C LEU A 201 18.34 1.51 3.26
N GLU A 202 19.61 1.55 3.68
CA GLU A 202 20.10 0.90 4.89
C GLU A 202 19.41 1.43 6.16
N GLU A 203 18.86 2.65 6.13
CA GLU A 203 18.08 3.16 7.26
C GLU A 203 16.74 2.42 7.41
N LEU A 204 16.11 1.96 6.32
CA LEU A 204 14.91 1.10 6.41
C LEU A 204 15.27 -0.25 7.05
N ASP A 205 16.42 -0.82 6.69
CA ASP A 205 16.91 -2.07 7.28
C ASP A 205 17.17 -1.89 8.79
N ARG A 206 17.70 -0.73 9.20
CA ARG A 206 17.86 -0.39 10.63
C ARG A 206 16.52 -0.20 11.34
N ILE A 207 15.51 0.39 10.70
CA ILE A 207 14.16 0.50 11.28
C ILE A 207 13.57 -0.91 11.47
N ALA A 208 13.77 -1.83 10.51
CA ALA A 208 13.34 -3.22 10.62
C ALA A 208 13.98 -3.92 11.84
N LEU A 209 15.30 -3.81 12.01
CA LEU A 209 15.99 -4.36 13.18
C LEU A 209 15.51 -3.73 14.51
N ARG A 210 15.22 -2.43 14.51
CA ARG A 210 14.63 -1.76 15.68
C ARG A 210 13.22 -2.28 15.97
N LEU A 211 12.43 -2.58 14.94
CA LEU A 211 11.08 -3.12 15.07
C LEU A 211 11.11 -4.49 15.73
N GLU A 212 11.92 -5.41 15.19
CA GLU A 212 12.09 -6.76 15.74
C GLU A 212 12.52 -6.74 17.21
N ARG A 213 13.56 -5.95 17.54
CA ARG A 213 14.04 -5.81 18.92
C ARG A 213 12.97 -5.25 19.85
N SER A 214 12.25 -4.21 19.41
CA SER A 214 11.20 -3.60 20.24
C SER A 214 10.04 -4.55 20.46
N MET A 215 9.67 -5.35 19.45
CA MET A 215 8.63 -6.36 19.55
C MET A 215 9.05 -7.53 20.46
N SER A 216 10.30 -8.01 20.34
CA SER A 216 10.82 -9.08 21.20
C SER A 216 10.88 -8.68 22.67
N GLN A 217 11.34 -7.46 22.97
CA GLN A 217 11.32 -6.92 24.34
C GLN A 217 9.90 -6.81 24.90
N LEU A 218 8.95 -6.44 24.05
CA LEU A 218 7.55 -6.36 24.43
C LEU A 218 6.96 -7.75 24.71
N GLY A 219 7.26 -8.75 23.87
CA GLY A 219 6.78 -10.13 24.02
C GLY A 219 7.35 -10.82 25.26
N GLY A 220 8.65 -10.66 25.56
CA GLY A 220 9.29 -11.25 26.74
C GLY A 220 8.66 -10.82 28.06
N ILE A 221 8.14 -9.59 28.15
CA ILE A 221 7.41 -9.10 29.33
C ILE A 221 6.10 -9.86 29.57
N TYR A 222 5.49 -10.40 28.51
CA TYR A 222 4.19 -11.07 28.54
C TYR A 222 4.29 -12.60 28.59
N ASP A 223 5.37 -13.17 28.05
CA ASP A 223 5.66 -14.61 28.21
C ASP A 223 6.08 -14.95 29.66
N GLU A 224 6.50 -13.96 30.46
CA GLU A 224 6.86 -14.11 31.88
C GLU A 224 5.67 -13.96 32.88
N ARG A 225 4.44 -13.73 32.40
CA ARG A 225 3.23 -13.54 33.23
C ARG A 225 2.21 -14.65 33.06
#